data_AF-A0A653BLR9-F1
#
_entry.id   AF-A0A653BLR9-F1
#
_cell.length_a   1.000
_cell.length_b   1.000
_cell.length_c   1.000
_cell.angle_alpha   90.00
_cell.angle_beta   90.00
_cell.angle_gamma   90.00
#
_symmetry.space_group_name_H-M   'P 1'
#
loop_
_entity.id
_entity.type
_entity.pdbx_description
1 polymer ?
#
loop_
_entity_poly.entity_id
_entity_poly.type
_entity_poly.pdbx_seq_one_letter_code
_entity_poly.pdbx_strand_id
1 'polypeptide(L)'
;MIFFQISDQEESFDDLVYGQISYNISLNEGDPVIVKSDGYPTYHFANIVDDHFMNVSHVLRGVEWQISTTKHLLLYRAFNWNPPKFAHLPLLMNADGTKLSKRQGDVKISYYRENGIFPLALLNFIVHSGGGFSKDLQRHVKPKCYTVNELAEQNKY
;
A
#
# COMPACT_ATOMS: atom_id res chain seq x y z
N MET A 1 -18.99 20.03 9.71
CA MET A 1 -18.41 18.68 9.77
C MET A 1 -19.44 17.71 9.22
N ILE A 2 -19.03 16.78 8.35
CA ILE A 2 -19.91 15.82 7.69
C ILE A 2 -19.44 14.42 8.06
N PHE A 3 -20.38 13.58 8.45
CA PHE A 3 -20.18 12.17 8.78
C PHE A 3 -20.69 11.29 7.66
N PHE A 4 -20.02 10.17 7.44
CA PHE A 4 -20.48 9.12 6.55
C PHE A 4 -21.19 8.05 7.36
N GLN A 5 -22.44 7.77 7.01
CA GLN A 5 -23.22 6.73 7.66
C GLN A 5 -22.77 5.36 7.16
N ILE A 6 -22.23 4.54 8.07
CA ILE A 6 -21.81 3.19 7.74
C ILE A 6 -23.02 2.25 7.72
N SER A 7 -23.13 1.43 6.68
CA SER A 7 -24.06 0.30 6.69
C SER A 7 -23.49 -0.85 7.50
N ASP A 8 -24.34 -1.58 8.22
CA ASP A 8 -23.95 -2.80 8.96
C ASP A 8 -23.76 -4.02 8.03
N GLN A 9 -22.98 -3.83 6.97
CA GLN A 9 -22.67 -4.85 5.99
C GLN A 9 -21.18 -5.18 6.06
N GLU A 10 -20.91 -6.48 5.98
CA GLU A 10 -19.57 -6.96 5.75
C GLU A 10 -19.14 -6.64 4.32
N GLU A 11 -18.04 -5.91 4.16
CA GLU A 11 -17.44 -5.68 2.86
C GLU A 11 -16.27 -6.65 2.66
N SER A 12 -16.20 -7.19 1.44
CA SER A 12 -15.09 -8.03 1.02
C SER A 12 -14.50 -7.56 -0.29
N PHE A 13 -13.22 -7.84 -0.49
CA PHE A 13 -12.51 -7.59 -1.74
C PHE A 13 -11.42 -8.63 -1.94
N ASP A 14 -11.02 -8.81 -3.19
CA ASP A 14 -9.88 -9.64 -3.56
C ASP A 14 -8.62 -8.77 -3.62
N ASP A 15 -7.72 -8.96 -2.67
CA ASP A 15 -6.41 -8.34 -2.64
C ASP A 15 -5.44 -9.09 -3.54
N LEU A 16 -4.76 -8.39 -4.45
CA LEU A 16 -3.86 -9.03 -5.40
C LEU A 16 -2.63 -9.69 -4.75
N VAL A 17 -2.31 -9.37 -3.49
CA VAL A 17 -1.20 -9.95 -2.73
C VAL A 17 -1.70 -10.98 -1.70
N TYR A 18 -2.79 -10.68 -0.99
CA TYR A 18 -3.27 -11.47 0.14
C TYR A 18 -4.54 -12.31 -0.14
N GLY A 19 -5.12 -12.19 -1.34
CA GLY A 19 -6.37 -12.87 -1.72
C GLY A 19 -7.60 -12.25 -1.07
N GLN A 20 -8.63 -13.06 -0.83
CA GLN A 20 -9.91 -12.57 -0.31
C GLN A 20 -9.77 -12.03 1.13
N ILE A 21 -10.11 -10.76 1.29
CA ILE A 21 -10.19 -10.06 2.59
C ILE A 21 -11.64 -9.69 2.85
N SER A 22 -12.10 -9.90 4.08
CA SER A 22 -13.45 -9.56 4.52
C SER A 22 -13.39 -8.89 5.89
N TYR A 23 -14.06 -7.75 6.05
CA TYR A 23 -14.08 -7.03 7.32
C TYR A 23 -15.34 -6.18 7.46
N ASN A 24 -16.09 -6.40 8.54
CA ASN A 24 -17.19 -5.52 8.90
C ASN A 24 -16.68 -4.36 9.77
N ILE A 25 -16.71 -3.15 9.19
CA ILE A 25 -16.16 -1.95 9.83
C ILE A 25 -17.06 -1.45 10.97
N SER A 26 -18.38 -1.72 10.91
CA SER A 26 -19.37 -1.27 11.90
C SER A 26 -19.09 -1.84 13.29
N LEU A 27 -18.43 -3.01 13.36
CA LEU A 27 -18.12 -3.70 14.60
C LEU A 27 -17.07 -2.97 15.46
N ASN A 28 -16.23 -2.13 14.84
CA ASN A 28 -15.09 -1.50 15.50
C ASN A 28 -15.06 0.03 15.33
N GLU A 29 -15.79 0.58 14.37
CA GLU A 29 -15.86 2.00 14.10
C GLU A 29 -17.32 2.48 14.03
N GLY A 30 -17.58 3.67 14.59
CA GLY A 30 -18.81 4.42 14.31
C GLY A 30 -18.67 5.22 13.02
N ASP A 31 -19.71 6.00 12.69
CA ASP A 31 -19.74 6.85 11.49
C ASP A 31 -18.51 7.78 11.40
N PRO A 32 -17.64 7.64 10.39
CA PRO A 32 -16.42 8.42 10.31
C PRO A 32 -16.71 9.82 9.78
N VAL A 33 -15.92 10.78 10.24
CA VAL A 33 -15.89 12.12 9.64
C VAL A 33 -15.28 12.00 8.24
N ILE A 34 -15.98 12.52 7.23
CA ILE A 34 -15.48 12.63 5.84
C ILE A 34 -15.13 14.06 5.45
N VAL A 35 -15.73 15.06 6.09
CA VAL A 35 -15.37 16.47 5.95
C VAL A 35 -15.27 17.11 7.33
N LYS A 36 -14.12 17.69 7.65
CA LYS A 36 -13.84 18.33 8.93
C LYS A 36 -14.65 19.63 9.12
N SER A 37 -14.58 20.22 10.32
CA SER A 37 -15.22 21.51 10.61
C SER A 37 -14.65 22.67 9.79
N ASP A 38 -13.39 22.58 9.37
CA ASP A 38 -12.70 23.56 8.53
C ASP A 38 -13.05 23.44 7.02
N GLY A 39 -13.94 22.52 6.65
CA GLY A 39 -14.37 22.28 5.27
C GLY A 39 -13.44 21.39 4.46
N TYR A 40 -12.28 21.00 4.98
CA TYR A 40 -11.37 20.10 4.27
C TYR A 40 -11.81 18.63 4.41
N PRO A 41 -11.65 17.82 3.35
CA PRO A 41 -11.94 16.39 3.41
C PRO A 41 -10.94 15.67 4.34
N THR A 42 -11.36 14.53 4.88
CA THR A 42 -10.42 13.59 5.50
C THR A 42 -9.65 12.82 4.44
N TYR A 43 -8.55 12.18 4.83
CA TYR A 43 -7.76 11.35 3.91
C TYR A 43 -8.62 10.32 3.19
N HIS A 44 -9.52 9.62 3.89
CA HIS A 44 -10.35 8.58 3.28
C HIS A 44 -11.25 9.12 2.18
N PHE A 45 -11.85 10.29 2.40
CA PHE A 45 -12.74 10.89 1.42
C PHE A 45 -12.00 11.53 0.26
N ALA A 46 -10.91 12.26 0.52
CA ALA A 46 -10.07 12.81 -0.55
C ALA A 46 -9.50 11.71 -1.44
N ASN A 47 -8.97 10.64 -0.84
CA ASN A 47 -8.31 9.56 -1.57
C ASN A 47 -9.25 8.87 -2.57
N ILE A 48 -10.47 8.49 -2.18
CA ILE A 48 -11.39 7.80 -3.11
C ILE A 48 -11.92 8.72 -4.21
N VAL A 49 -12.07 10.02 -3.91
CA VAL A 49 -12.46 11.03 -4.90
C VAL A 49 -11.35 11.22 -5.94
N ASP A 50 -10.11 11.42 -5.48
CA ASP A 50 -8.96 11.60 -6.36
C ASP A 50 -8.69 10.34 -7.20
N ASP A 51 -8.71 9.16 -6.58
CA ASP A 51 -8.51 7.88 -7.29
C ASP A 51 -9.54 7.70 -8.41
N HIS A 52 -10.81 8.03 -8.16
CA HIS A 52 -11.87 7.96 -9.18
C HIS A 52 -11.61 8.94 -10.33
N PHE A 53 -11.44 10.23 -10.04
CA PHE A 53 -11.29 11.26 -11.07
C PHE A 53 -9.95 11.16 -11.83
N MET A 54 -8.93 10.57 -11.24
CA MET A 54 -7.66 10.26 -11.90
C MET A 54 -7.67 8.92 -12.63
N ASN A 55 -8.79 8.18 -12.64
CA ASN A 55 -8.94 6.87 -13.26
C ASN A 55 -7.88 5.85 -12.78
N VAL A 56 -7.59 5.86 -11.48
CA VAL A 56 -6.70 4.87 -10.87
C VAL A 56 -7.30 3.48 -11.07
N SER A 57 -6.52 2.57 -11.66
CA SER A 57 -6.96 1.19 -11.92
C SER A 57 -6.49 0.20 -10.84
N HIS A 58 -5.32 0.46 -10.25
CA HIS A 58 -4.68 -0.39 -9.25
C HIS A 58 -4.08 0.49 -8.16
N VAL A 59 -4.41 0.19 -6.90
CA VAL A 59 -3.85 0.86 -5.72
C VAL A 59 -2.87 -0.11 -5.06
N LEU A 60 -1.58 0.22 -5.15
CA LEU A 60 -0.49 -0.49 -4.47
C LEU A 60 -0.06 0.34 -3.26
N ARG A 61 -0.28 -0.17 -2.04
CA ARG A 61 0.04 0.57 -0.81
C ARG A 61 0.40 -0.36 0.35
N GLY A 62 0.94 0.17 1.44
CA GLY A 62 1.32 -0.62 2.61
C GLY A 62 0.11 -1.31 3.28
N VAL A 63 0.32 -2.53 3.77
CA VAL A 63 -0.70 -3.38 4.42
C VAL A 63 -1.36 -2.76 5.64
N GLU A 64 -0.77 -1.74 6.24
CA GLU A 64 -1.43 -0.96 7.31
C GLU A 64 -2.75 -0.31 6.85
N TRP A 65 -2.95 -0.13 5.54
CA TRP A 65 -4.19 0.42 4.98
C TRP A 65 -5.22 -0.63 4.59
N GLN A 66 -4.91 -1.93 4.72
CA GLN A 66 -5.78 -3.01 4.25
C GLN A 66 -7.17 -2.96 4.89
N ILE A 67 -7.23 -2.78 6.20
CA ILE A 67 -8.50 -2.65 6.96
C ILE A 67 -9.28 -1.40 6.51
N SER A 68 -8.59 -0.31 6.16
CA SER A 68 -9.25 0.91 5.67
C SER A 68 -9.89 0.74 4.28
N THR A 69 -9.52 -0.30 3.54
CA THR A 69 -10.04 -0.55 2.19
C THR A 69 -11.53 -0.85 2.22
N THR A 70 -12.04 -1.59 3.20
CA THR A 70 -13.49 -1.85 3.31
C THR A 70 -14.30 -0.57 3.52
N LYS A 71 -13.76 0.39 4.28
CA LYS A 71 -14.32 1.74 4.39
C LYS A 71 -14.30 2.50 3.06
N HIS A 72 -13.21 2.38 2.29
CA HIS A 72 -13.13 2.96 0.95
C HIS A 72 -14.18 2.34 0.01
N LEU A 73 -14.41 1.03 0.06
CA LEU A 73 -15.42 0.34 -0.74
C LEU A 73 -16.83 0.84 -0.43
N LEU A 74 -17.18 1.06 0.85
CA LEU A 74 -18.46 1.67 1.23
C LEU A 74 -18.62 3.08 0.63
N LEU A 75 -17.55 3.87 0.63
CA LEU A 75 -17.59 5.20 0.02
C LEU A 75 -17.76 5.12 -1.51
N TYR A 76 -17.01 4.26 -2.20
CA TYR A 76 -17.20 4.01 -3.63
C TYR A 76 -18.63 3.58 -3.95
N ARG A 77 -19.20 2.69 -3.14
CA ARG A 77 -20.59 2.23 -3.25
C ARG A 77 -21.58 3.37 -3.08
N ALA A 78 -21.36 4.28 -2.13
CA ALA A 78 -22.24 5.42 -1.89
C ALA A 78 -22.30 6.39 -3.09
N PHE A 79 -21.22 6.50 -3.86
CA PHE A 79 -21.19 7.25 -5.12
C PHE A 79 -21.60 6.43 -6.35
N ASN A 80 -21.89 5.14 -6.16
CA ASN A 80 -22.15 4.18 -7.24
C ASN A 80 -20.99 4.12 -8.25
N TRP A 81 -19.76 4.16 -7.73
CA TRP A 81 -18.51 4.07 -8.47
C TRP A 81 -17.89 2.68 -8.39
N ASN A 82 -17.15 2.30 -9.43
CA ASN A 82 -16.35 1.08 -9.41
C ASN A 82 -15.00 1.36 -8.74
N PRO A 83 -14.63 0.63 -7.67
CA PRO A 83 -13.34 0.78 -7.02
C PRO A 83 -12.20 0.23 -7.90
N PRO A 84 -10.95 0.71 -7.70
CA PRO A 84 -9.77 0.09 -8.30
C PRO A 84 -9.52 -1.30 -7.69
N LYS A 85 -8.61 -2.06 -8.32
CA LYS A 85 -8.04 -3.26 -7.68
C LYS A 85 -7.06 -2.84 -6.59
N PHE A 86 -6.99 -3.60 -5.50
CA PHE A 86 -6.09 -3.30 -4.37
C PHE A 86 -5.01 -4.36 -4.24
N ALA A 87 -3.79 -3.91 -3.95
CA ALA A 87 -2.64 -4.75 -3.66
C ALA A 87 -1.93 -4.18 -2.42
N HIS A 88 -1.99 -4.90 -1.31
CA HIS A 88 -1.36 -4.44 -0.08
C HIS A 88 0.05 -5.03 0.07
N LEU A 89 1.06 -4.17 0.17
CA LEU A 89 2.47 -4.54 0.26
C LEU A 89 2.86 -4.83 1.71
N PRO A 90 3.63 -5.90 1.98
CA PRO A 90 4.08 -6.23 3.34
C PRO A 90 4.99 -5.14 3.91
N LEU A 91 5.08 -5.09 5.24
CA LEU A 91 5.98 -4.19 5.93
C LEU A 91 7.44 -4.61 5.72
N LEU A 92 8.31 -3.62 5.50
CA LEU A 92 9.75 -3.81 5.61
C LEU A 92 10.15 -4.03 7.07
N MET A 93 10.93 -5.07 7.31
CA MET A 93 11.42 -5.45 8.63
C MET A 93 12.93 -5.21 8.73
N ASN A 94 13.39 -4.86 9.92
CA ASN A 94 14.79 -4.89 10.29
C ASN A 94 15.29 -6.34 10.36
N ALA A 95 16.62 -6.52 10.36
CA ALA A 95 17.23 -7.85 10.49
C ALA A 95 16.86 -8.58 11.80
N ASP A 96 16.49 -7.83 12.84
CA ASP A 96 16.00 -8.35 14.12
C ASP A 96 14.49 -8.66 14.14
N GLY A 97 13.79 -8.48 13.00
CA GLY A 97 12.36 -8.73 12.86
C GLY A 97 11.46 -7.58 13.32
N THR A 98 12.02 -6.49 13.84
CA THR A 98 11.23 -5.30 14.20
C THR A 98 10.81 -4.51 12.97
N LYS A 99 9.70 -3.75 13.06
CA LYS A 99 9.26 -2.88 11.95
C LYS A 99 10.32 -1.82 11.66
N LEU A 100 10.73 -1.70 10.40
CA LEU A 100 11.60 -0.62 9.95
C LEU A 100 10.90 0.72 10.26
N SER A 101 11.52 1.59 11.06
CA SER A 101 10.89 2.82 11.52
C SER A 101 11.74 4.04 11.20
N LYS A 102 11.07 5.16 10.86
CA LYS A 102 11.73 6.45 10.56
C LYS A 102 12.58 7.02 11.71
N ARG A 103 12.49 6.44 12.92
CA ARG A 103 13.29 6.85 14.08
C ARG A 103 14.75 6.40 13.95
N GLN A 104 14.99 5.37 13.14
CA GLN A 104 16.32 4.94 12.73
C GLN A 104 16.73 5.87 11.57
N GLY A 105 17.73 6.74 11.77
CA GLY A 105 18.07 7.84 10.85
C GLY A 105 18.58 7.39 9.48
N ASP A 106 18.90 6.11 9.36
CA ASP A 106 19.39 5.38 8.19
C ASP A 106 18.29 4.99 7.18
N VAL A 107 17.01 5.22 7.48
CA VAL A 107 15.88 4.85 6.60
C VAL A 107 15.55 5.94 5.54
N LYS A 108 16.20 7.11 5.62
CA LYS A 108 15.97 8.20 4.65
C LYS A 108 16.74 7.98 3.35
N ILE A 109 16.11 8.23 2.20
CA ILE A 109 16.81 8.18 0.89
C ILE A 109 18.05 9.10 0.86
N SER A 110 18.00 10.25 1.54
CA SER A 110 19.15 11.16 1.65
C SER A 110 20.35 10.53 2.33
N TYR A 111 20.13 9.71 3.38
CA TYR A 111 21.19 9.01 4.09
C TYR A 111 21.95 8.07 3.15
N TYR A 112 21.25 7.27 2.35
CA TYR A 112 21.89 6.38 1.37
C TYR A 112 22.67 7.17 0.32
N ARG A 113 22.12 8.29 -0.17
CA ARG A 113 22.82 9.18 -1.12
C ARG A 113 24.10 9.77 -0.51
N GLU A 114 24.03 10.30 0.70
CA GLU A 114 25.16 10.93 1.41
C GLU A 114 26.28 9.92 1.72
N ASN A 115 25.93 8.65 1.94
CA ASN A 115 26.88 7.55 2.15
C ASN A 115 27.37 6.90 0.84
N GLY A 116 27.10 7.50 -0.32
CA GLY A 116 27.62 7.02 -1.61
C GLY A 116 26.97 5.73 -2.13
N ILE A 117 25.78 5.37 -1.63
CA ILE A 117 25.05 4.21 -2.13
C ILE A 117 24.44 4.54 -3.50
N PHE A 118 24.81 3.74 -4.51
CA PHE A 118 24.29 3.92 -5.86
C PHE A 118 22.77 3.67 -5.90
N PRO A 119 21.99 4.54 -6.59
CA PRO A 119 20.53 4.40 -6.65
C PRO A 119 20.07 3.04 -7.16
N LEU A 120 20.78 2.48 -8.14
CA LEU A 120 20.45 1.17 -8.70
C LEU A 120 20.66 0.03 -7.69
N ALA A 121 21.70 0.13 -6.86
CA ALA A 121 21.97 -0.84 -5.80
C ALA A 121 20.86 -0.79 -4.74
N LEU A 122 20.45 0.42 -4.33
CA LEU A 122 19.35 0.61 -3.38
C LEU A 122 18.02 0.09 -3.94
N LEU A 123 17.72 0.38 -5.22
CA LEU A 123 16.50 -0.11 -5.86
C LEU A 123 16.46 -1.64 -5.91
N ASN A 124 17.54 -2.28 -6.35
CA ASN A 124 17.63 -3.74 -6.36
C ASN A 124 17.40 -4.31 -4.95
N PHE A 125 18.01 -3.71 -3.92
CA PHE A 125 17.82 -4.15 -2.54
C PHE A 125 16.34 -4.08 -2.08
N ILE A 126 15.67 -2.94 -2.32
CA ILE A 126 14.28 -2.73 -1.92
C ILE A 126 13.36 -3.71 -2.66
N VAL A 127 13.58 -3.87 -3.96
CA VAL A 127 12.74 -4.72 -4.82
C VAL A 127 12.81 -6.19 -4.39
N HIS A 128 13.98 -6.68 -3.96
CA HIS A 128 14.12 -8.04 -3.41
C HIS A 128 13.52 -8.20 -2.00
N SER A 129 13.17 -7.09 -1.34
CA SER A 129 12.65 -7.04 0.03
C SER A 129 11.12 -6.93 0.08
N GLY A 130 10.42 -7.43 -0.93
CA GLY A 130 8.94 -7.48 -0.93
C GLY A 130 8.27 -7.44 -2.31
N GLY A 131 9.03 -7.27 -3.40
CA GLY A 131 8.50 -7.15 -4.76
C GLY A 131 8.10 -8.46 -5.44
N GLY A 132 7.91 -9.58 -4.72
CA GLY A 132 7.43 -10.83 -5.31
C GLY A 132 8.43 -11.61 -6.18
N PHE A 133 9.71 -11.20 -6.23
CA PHE A 133 10.74 -11.87 -7.01
C PHE A 133 11.00 -13.29 -6.50
N SER A 134 11.15 -14.24 -7.43
CA SER A 134 11.62 -15.58 -7.10
C SER A 134 12.97 -15.48 -6.41
N LYS A 135 13.04 -15.86 -5.14
CA LYS A 135 14.32 -15.99 -4.44
C LYS A 135 15.05 -17.15 -5.10
N ASP A 136 16.14 -16.86 -5.79
CA ASP A 136 17.06 -17.89 -6.22
C ASP A 136 17.74 -18.43 -4.95
N LEU A 137 17.14 -19.46 -4.35
CA LEU A 137 17.55 -20.05 -3.06
C LEU A 137 18.88 -20.81 -3.18
N GLN A 138 19.47 -20.88 -4.38
CA GLN A 138 20.76 -21.50 -4.58
C GLN A 138 21.86 -20.64 -3.94
N ARG A 139 22.43 -21.17 -2.85
CA ARG A 139 23.43 -20.53 -1.96
C ARG A 139 24.75 -20.09 -2.64
N HIS A 140 24.88 -20.22 -3.96
CA HIS A 140 26.10 -19.95 -4.72
C HIS A 140 25.92 -19.03 -5.93
N VAL A 141 24.72 -18.48 -6.17
CA VAL A 141 24.50 -17.50 -7.23
C VAL A 141 24.94 -16.12 -6.73
N LYS A 142 25.87 -15.47 -7.43
CA LYS A 142 26.20 -14.07 -7.14
C LYS A 142 24.92 -13.23 -7.32
N PRO A 143 24.55 -12.35 -6.36
CA PRO A 143 23.39 -11.50 -6.52
C PRO A 143 23.54 -10.68 -7.80
N LYS A 144 22.68 -10.93 -8.79
CA LYS A 144 22.68 -10.20 -10.05
C LYS A 144 22.04 -8.83 -9.77
N CYS A 145 22.77 -7.76 -10.08
CA CYS A 145 22.22 -6.42 -10.08
C CYS A 145 21.52 -6.19 -11.41
N TYR A 146 20.21 -5.97 -11.36
CA TYR A 146 19.38 -5.74 -12.52
C TYR A 146 19.26 -4.24 -12.81
N THR A 147 19.18 -3.89 -14.08
CA THR A 147 18.74 -2.56 -14.51
C THR A 147 17.27 -2.33 -14.17
N VAL A 148 16.81 -1.07 -14.20
CA VAL A 148 15.40 -0.74 -13.96
C VAL A 148 14.48 -1.46 -14.95
N ASN A 149 14.88 -1.57 -16.22
CA ASN A 149 14.10 -2.25 -17.25
C ASN A 149 14.01 -3.77 -16.98
N GLU A 150 15.12 -4.41 -16.61
CA GLU A 150 15.11 -5.83 -16.24
C GLU A 150 14.23 -6.10 -15.00
N LEU A 151 14.23 -5.19 -14.01
CA LEU A 151 13.34 -5.29 -12.85
C LEU A 151 11.87 -5.13 -13.23
N ALA A 152 11.56 -4.25 -14.20
CA ALA A 152 10.20 -4.06 -14.69
C ALA A 152 9.71 -5.26 -15.50
N GLU A 153 10.58 -5.88 -16.32
CA GLU A 153 10.24 -7.07 -17.10
C GLU A 153 9.98 -8.29 -16.22
N GLN A 154 10.71 -8.44 -15.12
CA GLN A 154 10.49 -9.51 -14.16
C GLN A 154 9.16 -9.37 -13.39
N ASN A 155 8.62 -8.16 -13.28
CA ASN A 155 7.33 -7.86 -12.64
C ASN A 155 6.13 -7.92 -13.59
N LYS A 156 6.26 -8.50 -14.79
CA LYS A 156 5.17 -8.56 -15.79
C LYS A 156 4.13 -9.67 -15.54
N TYR A 157 4.00 -10.18 -14.32
CA TYR A 157 3.07 -11.25 -13.99
C TYR A 157 2.15 -10.85 -12.85
#